data_AF-A0A5C7LP48-F1
#
_entry.id   AF-A0A5C7LP48-F1
#
_cell.length_a   1.000
_cell.length_b   1.000
_cell.length_c   1.000
_cell.angle_alpha   90.00
_cell.angle_beta   90.00
_cell.angle_gamma   90.00
#
_symmetry.space_group_name_H-M   'P 1'
#
loop_
_entity.id
_entity.type
_entity.pdbx_description
1 polymer ?
#
loop_
_entity_poly.entity_id
_entity_poly.type
_entity_poly.pdbx_seq_one_letter_code
_entity_poly.pdbx_strand_id
1 'polypeptide(L)'
;MKTCSNCKENKNLDLFGKKTNAKDGKQSRCLTCQREKVKEHYNNNKTYYKEKAKRRNSNHTKNVREYLLSVLLENPCVDCGEADIRCLQFDHVRGNKVTEISNMVRRFFPLEVIKLEIEKCEVRCANCHLKRTAEQFGWWTHALVYPLATDELKG
;
A
#
# COMPACT_ATOMS: atom_id res chain seq x y z
N MET A 1 28.54 13.14 37.69
CA MET A 1 28.76 14.34 36.86
C MET A 1 29.56 13.95 35.62
N LYS A 2 29.29 14.55 34.46
CA LYS A 2 29.96 14.27 33.17
C LYS A 2 29.94 15.51 32.29
N THR A 3 31.04 15.76 31.58
CA THR A 3 31.15 16.87 30.63
C THR A 3 30.61 16.48 29.26
N CYS A 4 29.70 17.30 28.72
CA CYS A 4 29.16 17.11 27.38
C CYS A 4 30.23 17.37 26.31
N SER A 5 30.42 16.45 25.37
CA SER A 5 31.42 16.61 24.31
C SER A 5 31.08 17.71 23.29
N ASN A 6 29.82 18.20 23.27
CA ASN A 6 29.34 19.25 22.37
C ASN A 6 29.36 20.64 23.04
N CYS A 7 28.49 20.89 24.02
CA CYS A 7 28.39 22.19 24.69
C CYS A 7 29.46 22.42 25.79
N LYS A 8 30.29 21.42 26.10
CA LYS A 8 31.39 21.48 27.09
C LYS A 8 30.99 21.75 28.55
N GLU A 9 29.69 21.83 28.85
CA GLU A 9 29.17 21.97 30.21
C GLU A 9 29.25 20.64 31.00
N ASN A 10 29.51 20.74 32.31
CA ASN A 10 29.48 19.63 33.25
C ASN A 10 28.05 19.43 33.80
N LYS A 11 27.48 18.25 33.61
CA LYS A 11 26.07 17.94 33.90
C LYS A 11 25.89 16.64 34.67
N ASN A 12 24.73 16.47 35.30
CA ASN A 12 24.36 15.19 35.90
C ASN A 12 24.24 14.10 34.80
N LEU A 13 24.62 12.86 35.13
CA LEU A 13 24.55 11.68 34.27
C LEU A 13 23.11 11.39 33.77
N ASP A 14 22.09 11.87 34.47
CA ASP A 14 20.69 11.73 34.04
C ASP A 14 20.34 12.58 32.82
N LEU A 15 21.14 13.61 32.54
CA LEU A 15 21.02 14.44 31.33
C LEU A 15 21.76 13.85 30.12
N PHE A 16 22.12 12.56 30.18
CA PHE A 16 22.77 11.82 29.10
C PHE A 16 21.99 10.54 28.79
N GLY A 17 21.79 10.25 27.50
CA GLY A 17 21.16 9.01 27.05
C GLY A 17 21.99 7.77 27.37
N LYS A 18 21.36 6.59 27.36
CA LYS A 18 22.04 5.32 27.61
C LYS A 18 22.97 4.92 26.44
N LYS A 19 24.11 4.32 26.75
CA LYS A 19 25.04 3.69 25.80
C LYS A 19 25.67 2.46 26.45
N THR A 20 25.25 1.27 26.03
CA THR A 20 25.64 -0.01 26.65
C THR A 20 27.15 -0.24 26.67
N ASN A 21 27.86 0.24 25.64
CA ASN A 21 29.30 -0.01 25.48
C ASN A 21 30.17 1.14 26.03
N ALA A 22 29.60 2.07 26.82
CA ALA A 22 30.35 3.15 27.46
C ALA A 22 30.72 2.76 28.90
N LYS A 23 31.90 3.19 29.37
CA LYS A 23 32.41 2.91 30.73
C LYS A 23 31.43 3.30 31.84
N ASP A 24 30.67 4.37 31.65
CA ASP A 24 29.66 4.87 32.59
C ASP A 24 28.22 4.60 32.12
N GLY A 25 28.03 3.82 31.05
CA GLY A 25 26.72 3.53 30.48
C GLY A 25 26.02 4.71 29.81
N LYS A 26 26.71 5.85 29.61
CA LYS A 26 26.11 7.10 29.13
C LYS A 26 26.73 7.61 27.82
N GLN A 27 25.92 8.28 27.02
CA GLN A 27 26.37 8.96 25.79
C GLN A 27 27.35 10.10 26.13
N SER A 28 28.22 10.47 25.19
CA SER A 28 29.18 11.58 25.37
C SER A 28 28.54 12.97 25.23
N ARG A 29 27.40 13.08 24.53
CA ARG A 29 26.62 14.32 24.38
C ARG A 29 25.42 14.29 25.32
N CYS A 30 25.09 15.45 25.90
CA CYS A 30 23.88 15.60 26.70
C CYS A 30 22.62 15.50 25.81
N LEU A 31 21.47 15.24 26.42
CA LEU A 31 20.19 15.06 25.73
C LEU A 31 19.80 16.27 24.86
N THR A 32 20.07 17.50 25.32
CA THR A 32 19.80 18.73 24.54
C THR A 32 20.61 18.77 23.25
N CYS A 33 21.93 18.63 23.35
CA CYS A 33 22.79 18.61 22.16
C CYS A 33 22.48 17.42 21.24
N GLN A 34 22.02 16.30 21.80
CA GLN A 34 21.58 15.17 20.99
C GLN A 34 20.30 15.51 20.20
N ARG A 35 19.31 16.15 20.82
CA ARG A 35 18.08 16.61 20.16
C ARG A 35 18.38 17.61 19.04
N GLU A 36 19.26 18.57 19.30
CA GLU A 36 19.72 19.54 18.29
C GLU A 36 20.36 18.83 17.10
N LYS A 37 21.27 17.88 17.35
CA LYS A 37 21.93 17.13 16.27
C LYS A 37 20.96 16.29 15.46
N VAL A 38 19.97 15.67 16.10
CA VAL A 38 18.92 14.91 15.40
C VAL A 38 18.06 15.84 14.54
N LYS A 39 17.67 17.02 15.07
CA LYS A 39 16.91 18.03 14.32
C LYS A 39 17.70 18.55 13.11
N GLU A 40 18.98 18.85 13.30
CA GLU A 40 19.89 19.27 12.24
C GLU A 40 20.02 18.17 11.16
N HIS A 41 20.28 16.93 11.56
CA HIS A 41 20.34 15.79 10.65
C HIS A 41 19.03 15.61 9.87
N TYR A 42 17.87 15.69 10.54
CA TYR A 42 16.57 15.61 9.87
C TYR A 42 16.40 16.72 8.83
N ASN A 43 16.71 17.97 9.19
CA ASN A 43 16.59 19.10 8.28
C ASN A 43 17.52 18.98 7.08
N ASN A 44 18.79 18.61 7.31
CA ASN A 44 19.80 18.51 6.26
C ASN A 44 19.54 17.33 5.30
N ASN A 45 18.90 16.26 5.77
CA ASN A 45 18.65 15.06 4.97
C ASN A 45 17.17 14.90 4.53
N LYS A 46 16.29 15.85 4.87
CA LYS A 46 14.85 15.76 4.58
C LYS A 46 14.60 15.52 3.09
N THR A 47 15.28 16.29 2.24
CA THR A 47 15.19 16.18 0.77
C THR A 47 15.71 14.83 0.30
N TYR A 48 16.88 14.40 0.80
CA TYR A 48 17.46 13.09 0.48
C TYR A 48 16.49 11.93 0.77
N TYR A 49 15.90 11.87 1.96
CA TYR A 49 14.97 10.79 2.31
C TYR A 49 13.67 10.85 1.50
N LYS A 50 13.16 12.05 1.20
CA LYS A 50 12.00 12.23 0.32
C LYS A 50 12.29 11.73 -1.09
N GLU A 51 13.41 12.12 -1.70
CA GLU A 51 13.79 11.67 -3.04
C GLU A 51 14.09 10.17 -3.07
N LYS A 52 14.74 9.64 -2.03
CA LYS A 52 14.97 8.20 -1.88
C LYS A 52 13.65 7.42 -1.82
N ALA A 53 12.67 7.90 -1.04
CA ALA A 53 11.34 7.30 -0.96
C ALA A 53 10.59 7.41 -2.29
N LYS A 54 10.65 8.56 -2.96
CA LYS A 54 10.05 8.79 -4.29
C LYS A 54 10.62 7.82 -5.32
N ARG A 55 11.94 7.67 -5.40
CA ARG A 55 12.60 6.72 -6.32
C ARG A 55 12.18 5.28 -6.04
N ARG A 56 12.20 4.86 -4.78
CA ARG A 56 11.74 3.53 -4.36
C ARG A 56 10.29 3.29 -4.77
N ASN A 57 9.41 4.24 -4.47
CA ASN A 57 7.98 4.16 -4.74
C ASN A 57 7.72 4.11 -6.26
N SER A 58 8.43 4.91 -7.06
CA SER A 58 8.38 4.89 -8.52
C SER A 58 8.77 3.53 -9.09
N ASN A 59 9.90 2.96 -8.64
CA ASN A 59 10.35 1.64 -9.07
C ASN A 59 9.35 0.54 -8.68
N HIS A 60 8.80 0.63 -7.47
CA HIS A 60 7.78 -0.30 -7.01
C HIS A 60 6.51 -0.22 -7.87
N THR A 61 5.99 0.98 -8.11
CA THR A 61 4.81 1.16 -8.98
C THR A 61 5.07 0.64 -10.39
N LYS A 62 6.28 0.84 -10.94
CA LYS A 62 6.67 0.29 -12.23
C LYS A 62 6.58 -1.23 -12.24
N ASN A 63 7.25 -1.90 -11.31
CA ASN A 63 7.27 -3.38 -11.22
C ASN A 63 5.87 -3.97 -11.04
N VAL A 64 5.04 -3.34 -10.20
CA VAL A 64 3.66 -3.77 -9.99
C VAL A 64 2.85 -3.61 -11.27
N ARG A 65 2.97 -2.48 -11.98
CA ARG A 65 2.25 -2.25 -13.24
C ARG A 65 2.67 -3.22 -14.33
N GLU A 66 3.95 -3.56 -14.43
CA GLU A 66 4.44 -4.57 -15.38
C GLU A 66 3.81 -5.94 -15.09
N TYR A 67 3.70 -6.33 -13.83
CA TYR A 67 3.00 -7.55 -13.44
C TYR A 67 1.49 -7.50 -13.72
N LEU A 68 0.81 -6.40 -13.38
CA LEU A 68 -0.62 -6.26 -13.68
C LEU A 68 -0.88 -6.31 -15.19
N LEU A 69 0.01 -5.71 -15.98
CA LEU A 69 -0.06 -5.75 -17.43
C LEU A 69 0.05 -7.18 -17.96
N SER A 70 1.01 -7.98 -17.46
CA SER A 70 1.15 -9.37 -17.90
C SER A 70 -0.11 -10.18 -17.58
N VAL A 71 -0.66 -10.03 -16.37
CA VAL A 71 -1.92 -10.70 -15.99
C VAL A 71 -3.07 -10.30 -16.92
N LEU A 72 -3.26 -9.00 -17.19
CA LEU A 72 -4.36 -8.53 -18.04
C LEU A 72 -4.20 -8.95 -19.52
N LEU A 73 -2.98 -9.06 -20.03
CA LEU A 73 -2.72 -9.54 -21.40
C LEU A 73 -3.00 -11.03 -21.58
N GLU A 74 -2.76 -11.83 -20.53
CA GLU A 74 -2.97 -13.28 -20.56
C GLU A 74 -4.41 -13.70 -20.25
N ASN A 75 -5.21 -12.79 -19.69
CA ASN A 75 -6.54 -13.09 -19.16
C ASN A 75 -7.58 -12.13 -19.76
N PRO A 76 -8.18 -12.45 -20.92
CA PRO A 76 -9.32 -11.69 -21.43
C PRO A 76 -10.53 -11.81 -20.48
N CYS A 77 -11.56 -10.99 -20.72
CA CYS A 77 -12.80 -11.03 -19.96
C CYS A 77 -13.40 -12.43 -19.93
N VAL A 78 -13.58 -13.00 -18.73
CA VAL A 78 -14.12 -14.36 -18.55
C VAL A 78 -15.55 -14.52 -19.09
N ASP A 79 -16.34 -13.44 -19.15
CA ASP A 79 -17.73 -13.49 -19.59
C ASP A 79 -17.90 -13.33 -21.11
N CYS A 80 -17.06 -12.53 -21.77
CA CYS A 80 -17.28 -12.14 -23.18
C CYS A 80 -16.04 -12.20 -24.07
N GLY A 81 -14.88 -12.59 -23.55
CA GLY A 81 -13.63 -12.73 -24.32
C GLY A 81 -12.96 -11.43 -24.74
N GLU A 82 -13.45 -10.27 -24.30
CA GLU A 82 -12.80 -8.97 -24.57
C GLU A 82 -11.35 -8.96 -24.07
N ALA A 83 -10.42 -8.52 -24.90
CA ALA A 83 -8.98 -8.57 -24.64
C ALA A 83 -8.33 -7.18 -24.54
N ASP A 84 -9.05 -6.10 -24.83
CA ASP A 84 -8.54 -4.75 -24.65
C ASP A 84 -8.37 -4.44 -23.16
N ILE A 85 -7.12 -4.53 -22.71
CA ILE A 85 -6.71 -4.30 -21.31
C ILE A 85 -7.19 -2.97 -20.73
N ARG A 86 -7.47 -1.96 -21.58
CA ARG A 86 -7.93 -0.63 -21.13
C ARG A 86 -9.33 -0.68 -20.52
N CYS A 87 -10.11 -1.72 -20.84
CA CYS A 87 -11.45 -1.93 -20.29
C CYS A 87 -11.54 -3.08 -19.29
N LEU A 88 -10.45 -3.82 -19.06
CA LEU A 88 -10.42 -4.95 -18.14
C LEU A 88 -10.26 -4.50 -16.68
N GLN A 89 -10.90 -5.24 -15.79
CA GLN A 89 -10.97 -5.00 -14.35
C GLN A 89 -10.77 -6.31 -13.59
N PHE A 90 -10.19 -6.21 -12.40
CA PHE A 90 -10.11 -7.31 -11.45
C PHE A 90 -11.40 -7.35 -10.63
N ASP A 91 -12.31 -8.27 -10.99
CA ASP A 91 -13.56 -8.52 -10.26
C ASP A 91 -13.31 -9.50 -9.12
N HIS A 92 -13.62 -9.13 -7.89
CA HIS A 92 -13.42 -10.01 -6.73
C HIS A 92 -14.57 -10.99 -6.58
N VAL A 93 -14.32 -12.26 -6.91
CA VAL A 93 -15.38 -13.28 -6.97
C VAL A 93 -15.34 -14.28 -5.82
N ARG A 94 -14.22 -14.33 -5.08
CA ARG A 94 -13.98 -15.33 -4.04
C ARG A 94 -13.18 -14.77 -2.87
N GLY A 95 -13.33 -15.41 -1.72
CA GLY A 95 -12.60 -15.06 -0.50
C GLY A 95 -12.91 -13.68 0.07
N ASN A 96 -12.21 -13.32 1.13
CA ASN A 96 -12.34 -12.00 1.76
C ASN A 96 -11.40 -11.02 1.07
N LYS A 97 -11.98 -10.02 0.38
CA LYS A 97 -11.27 -8.88 -0.19
C LYS A 97 -10.63 -8.04 0.92
N VAL A 98 -9.35 -7.76 0.80
CA VAL A 98 -8.63 -6.78 1.63
C VAL A 98 -8.96 -5.37 1.16
N THR A 99 -8.78 -5.10 -0.13
CA THR A 99 -9.13 -3.83 -0.80
C THR A 99 -8.94 -3.98 -2.31
N GLU A 100 -9.45 -3.03 -3.11
CA GLU A 100 -9.18 -3.00 -4.56
C GLU A 100 -7.69 -3.04 -4.91
N ILE A 101 -7.35 -3.78 -5.98
CA ILE A 101 -5.97 -3.85 -6.52
C ILE A 101 -5.42 -2.44 -6.79
N SER A 102 -6.24 -1.54 -7.34
CA SER A 102 -5.85 -0.13 -7.59
C SER A 102 -5.45 0.62 -6.30
N ASN A 103 -6.12 0.34 -5.19
CA ASN A 103 -5.77 0.90 -3.88
C ASN A 103 -4.46 0.31 -3.35
N MET A 104 -4.22 -1.00 -3.56
CA MET A 104 -2.97 -1.66 -3.15
C MET A 104 -1.76 -1.06 -3.89
N VAL A 105 -1.89 -0.82 -5.20
CA VAL A 105 -0.85 -0.15 -6.00
C VAL A 105 -0.61 1.27 -5.48
N ARG A 106 -1.67 2.05 -5.24
CA ARG A 106 -1.58 3.43 -4.74
C ARG A 106 -0.89 3.50 -3.36
N ARG A 107 -1.12 2.50 -2.52
CA ARG A 107 -0.56 2.42 -1.16
C ARG A 107 0.77 1.68 -1.07
N PHE A 108 1.37 1.30 -2.20
CA PHE A 108 2.67 0.63 -2.29
C PHE A 108 2.74 -0.69 -1.51
N PHE A 109 1.69 -1.51 -1.61
CA PHE A 109 1.66 -2.84 -0.99
C PHE A 109 2.72 -3.76 -1.62
N PRO A 110 3.35 -4.68 -0.87
CA PRO A 110 4.31 -5.62 -1.44
C PRO A 110 3.69 -6.42 -2.59
N LEU A 111 4.48 -6.68 -3.64
CA LEU A 111 4.01 -7.36 -4.85
C LEU A 111 3.36 -8.71 -4.54
N GLU A 112 3.96 -9.51 -3.64
CA GLU A 112 3.42 -10.81 -3.24
C GLU A 112 2.02 -10.70 -2.61
N VAL A 113 1.75 -9.64 -1.84
CA VAL A 113 0.42 -9.41 -1.26
C VAL A 113 -0.59 -9.05 -2.37
N ILE A 114 -0.16 -8.30 -3.39
CA ILE A 114 -0.99 -7.97 -4.56
C ILE A 114 -1.31 -9.23 -5.37
N LYS A 115 -0.34 -10.13 -5.55
CA LYS A 115 -0.55 -11.41 -6.24
C LYS A 115 -1.60 -12.26 -5.55
N LEU A 116 -1.49 -12.41 -4.23
CA LEU A 116 -2.47 -13.14 -3.41
C LEU A 116 -3.87 -12.53 -3.48
N GLU A 117 -3.99 -11.21 -3.65
CA GLU A 117 -5.29 -10.57 -3.85
C GLU A 117 -5.83 -10.82 -5.26
N ILE A 118 -4.97 -10.80 -6.29
CA ILE A 118 -5.36 -11.11 -7.68
C ILE A 118 -5.83 -12.56 -7.82
N GLU A 119 -5.28 -13.50 -7.06
CA GLU A 119 -5.76 -14.89 -7.00
C GLU A 119 -7.21 -15.01 -6.55
N LYS A 120 -7.78 -13.97 -5.93
CA LYS A 120 -9.20 -13.89 -5.54
C LYS A 120 -10.09 -13.27 -6.62
N CYS A 121 -9.48 -12.78 -7.69
CA CYS A 121 -10.15 -12.07 -8.75
C CYS A 121 -10.35 -12.93 -10.00
N GLU A 122 -11.32 -12.52 -10.81
CA GLU A 122 -11.42 -12.85 -12.22
C GLU A 122 -11.21 -11.59 -13.04
N VAL A 123 -10.63 -11.73 -14.23
CA VAL A 123 -10.52 -10.60 -15.16
C VAL A 123 -11.81 -10.48 -15.95
N ARG A 124 -12.46 -9.31 -15.87
CA ARG A 124 -13.73 -8.99 -16.54
C ARG A 124 -13.67 -7.61 -17.17
N CYS A 125 -14.31 -7.42 -18.31
CA CYS A 125 -14.45 -6.08 -18.86
C CYS A 125 -15.44 -5.26 -18.03
N ALA A 126 -15.29 -3.94 -18.04
CA ALA A 126 -16.13 -3.01 -17.27
C ALA A 126 -17.63 -3.19 -17.57
N ASN A 127 -18.00 -3.52 -18.80
CA ASN A 127 -19.38 -3.74 -19.19
C ASN A 127 -19.97 -5.01 -18.56
N CYS A 128 -19.26 -6.14 -18.61
CA CYS A 128 -19.72 -7.38 -18.00
C CYS A 128 -19.73 -7.28 -16.46
N HIS A 129 -18.73 -6.63 -15.88
CA HIS A 129 -18.70 -6.36 -14.44
C HIS A 129 -19.90 -5.51 -13.98
N LEU A 130 -20.27 -4.47 -14.74
CA LEU A 130 -21.45 -3.64 -14.46
C LEU A 130 -22.76 -4.44 -14.57
N LYS A 131 -22.89 -5.28 -15.61
CA LYS A 131 -24.06 -6.16 -15.79
C LYS A 131 -24.21 -7.11 -14.61
N ARG A 132 -23.12 -7.76 -14.18
CA ARG A 132 -23.10 -8.67 -13.03
C ARG A 132 -23.48 -7.96 -11.73
N THR A 133 -22.95 -6.76 -11.52
CA THR A 133 -23.31 -5.93 -10.36
C THR A 133 -24.80 -5.60 -10.38
N ALA A 134 -25.33 -5.19 -11.54
CA ALA A 134 -26.74 -4.86 -11.69
C ALA A 134 -27.65 -6.06 -11.41
N GLU A 135 -27.25 -7.26 -11.84
CA GLU A 135 -27.92 -8.53 -11.54
C GLU A 135 -27.86 -8.86 -10.03
N GLN A 136 -26.65 -8.89 -9.45
CA GLN A 136 -26.42 -9.27 -8.06
C GLN A 136 -27.20 -8.39 -7.06
N PHE A 137 -27.29 -7.09 -7.35
CA PHE A 137 -27.96 -6.12 -6.47
C PHE A 137 -29.38 -5.78 -6.93
N GLY A 138 -29.92 -6.46 -7.95
CA GLY A 138 -31.28 -6.24 -8.44
C GLY A 138 -31.53 -4.78 -8.86
N TRP A 139 -30.58 -4.15 -9.53
CA TRP A 139 -30.74 -2.77 -10.00
C TRP A 139 -31.94 -2.67 -10.95
N TRP A 140 -32.60 -1.51 -10.96
CA TRP A 140 -33.82 -1.30 -11.74
C TRP A 140 -33.65 -1.62 -13.23
N THR A 141 -32.48 -1.37 -13.82
CA THR A 141 -32.18 -1.70 -15.22
C THR A 141 -32.18 -3.19 -15.48
N HIS A 142 -31.65 -4.00 -14.56
CA HIS A 142 -31.69 -5.45 -14.66
C HIS A 142 -33.11 -5.96 -14.39
N ALA A 143 -33.74 -5.49 -13.31
CA ALA A 143 -35.07 -5.94 -12.89
C ALA A 143 -36.18 -5.65 -13.93
N LEU A 144 -36.11 -4.55 -14.68
CA LEU A 144 -37.08 -4.22 -15.73
C LEU A 144 -36.88 -5.04 -17.02
N VAL A 145 -35.64 -5.42 -17.35
CA VAL A 145 -35.31 -6.14 -18.59
C VAL A 145 -35.39 -7.65 -18.39
N TYR A 146 -34.97 -8.11 -17.22
CA TYR A 146 -35.04 -9.50 -16.77
C TYR A 146 -35.85 -9.54 -15.47
N PRO A 147 -37.18 -9.33 -15.52
CA PRO A 147 -38.03 -9.51 -14.36
C PRO A 147 -37.92 -10.96 -13.92
N LEU A 148 -37.10 -11.25 -12.91
CA LEU A 148 -36.95 -12.59 -12.38
C LEU A 148 -38.29 -13.07 -11.84
N ALA A 149 -38.60 -14.33 -12.14
CA ALA A 149 -39.55 -15.15 -11.41
C ALA A 149 -39.14 -15.19 -9.93
N THR A 150 -39.60 -14.22 -9.15
CA THR A 150 -39.35 -14.13 -7.72
C THR A 150 -40.34 -15.02 -7.00
N ASP A 151 -39.93 -16.21 -6.55
CA ASP A 151 -40.59 -16.87 -5.42
C ASP A 151 -39.69 -17.77 -4.56
N GLU A 152 -38.43 -18.00 -4.92
CA GLU A 152 -37.53 -18.81 -4.08
C GLU A 152 -36.18 -18.11 -3.96
N LEU A 153 -35.56 -18.16 -2.78
CA LEU A 153 -34.28 -17.52 -2.40
C LEU A 153 -34.37 -16.18 -1.63
N LYS A 154 -35.28 -16.11 -0.67
CA LYS A 154 -34.97 -15.49 0.64
C LYS A 154 -35.13 -16.53 1.74
N GLY A 155 -34.05 -17.27 2.00
CA GLY A 155 -33.86 -18.16 3.14
C GLY A 155 -32.46 -17.98 3.68
#